data_AF-A0A8I0EVD5-F1
#
_entry.id   AF-A0A8I0EVD5-F1
#
_cell.length_a   1.000
_cell.length_b   1.000
_cell.length_c   1.000
_cell.angle_alpha   90.00
_cell.angle_beta   90.00
_cell.angle_gamma   90.00
#
_symmetry.space_group_name_H-M   'P 1'
#
loop_
_entity.id
_entity.type
_entity.pdbx_description
1 polymer ?
#
loop_
_entity_poly.entity_id
_entity_poly.type
_entity_poly.pdbx_seq_one_letter_code
_entity_poly.pdbx_strand_id
1 'polypeptide(L)'
;MDLLGRRVSVRHRDGEGVRDVVGRVLAAGPDGLRIERRDGELAFVPAGTVLAMRVVPDRPRRTRRAASFSAEELTRITSRGWPAVESVPLGDWELRASGGFTGRANSVAVHGDPHTDEPFAAVVDFYTARRLRPLAQLVEGSVWDRRFEAAAWVPVTDQPPGAIVQVANLAAVPAPDPEVVVETHASDAWLRHYGRVSEPATARAVLEGPATVGFLSLDDVAIGRVVVTGEWAGLAAVEVDPAHRRRGLARRIVDTALAWAAARGADKAYLQTMRDNAPALGLYGAYGFTTHHAYRYLTAP
;
A
#
# COMPACT_ATOMS: atom_id res chain seq x y z
N MET A 1 22.72 -17.46 -12.10
CA MET A 1 22.18 -16.16 -12.53
C MET A 1 21.46 -15.57 -11.34
N ASP A 2 21.86 -14.40 -10.87
CA ASP A 2 21.15 -13.74 -9.78
C ASP A 2 19.77 -13.31 -10.27
N LEU A 3 18.73 -13.92 -9.72
CA LEU A 3 17.33 -13.66 -10.06
C LEU A 3 16.71 -12.62 -9.15
N LEU A 4 17.36 -12.28 -8.03
CA LEU A 4 16.79 -11.42 -7.01
C LEU A 4 16.43 -10.06 -7.62
N GLY A 5 15.19 -9.63 -7.37
CA GLY A 5 14.67 -8.39 -7.90
C GLY A 5 14.43 -8.39 -9.40
N ARG A 6 14.65 -9.47 -10.16
CA ARG A 6 14.32 -9.54 -11.60
C ARG A 6 12.85 -9.91 -11.79
N ARG A 7 12.23 -9.37 -12.85
CA ARG A 7 10.91 -9.82 -13.30
C ARG A 7 11.04 -11.07 -14.15
N VAL A 8 10.32 -12.13 -13.79
CA VAL A 8 10.38 -13.44 -14.43
C VAL A 8 9.00 -13.91 -14.88
N SER A 9 8.99 -14.79 -15.87
CA SER A 9 7.86 -15.65 -16.21
C SER A 9 8.29 -17.08 -15.95
N VAL A 10 7.61 -17.76 -15.04
CA VAL A 10 7.90 -19.13 -14.62
C VAL A 10 6.70 -20.00 -14.93
N ARG A 11 6.89 -20.96 -15.84
CA ARG A 11 5.95 -22.03 -16.11
C ARG A 11 6.25 -23.18 -15.16
N HIS A 12 5.26 -23.65 -14.40
CA HIS A 12 5.46 -24.73 -13.45
C HIS A 12 4.26 -25.69 -13.40
N ARG A 13 4.49 -26.91 -12.91
CA ARG A 13 3.43 -27.87 -12.59
C ARG A 13 2.68 -27.38 -11.34
N ASP A 14 1.35 -27.42 -11.40
CA ASP A 14 0.44 -27.10 -10.30
C ASP A 14 -0.70 -28.12 -10.29
N GLY A 15 -0.65 -29.06 -9.34
CA GLY A 15 -1.45 -30.28 -9.37
C GLY A 15 -1.21 -31.09 -10.65
N GLU A 16 -2.29 -31.54 -11.28
CA GLU A 16 -2.29 -32.22 -12.59
C GLU A 16 -2.07 -31.25 -13.78
N GLY A 17 -2.02 -29.94 -13.52
CA GLY A 17 -1.98 -28.90 -14.54
C GLY A 17 -0.63 -28.20 -14.68
N VAL A 18 -0.58 -27.27 -15.63
CA VAL A 18 0.55 -26.36 -15.83
C VAL A 18 0.04 -24.92 -15.71
N ARG A 19 0.75 -24.09 -14.94
CA ARG A 19 0.44 -22.67 -14.77
C ARG A 19 1.66 -21.80 -15.00
N ASP A 20 1.39 -20.55 -15.37
CA ASP A 20 2.40 -19.52 -15.54
C ASP A 20 2.29 -18.50 -14.40
N VAL A 21 3.39 -18.26 -13.70
CA VAL A 21 3.53 -17.18 -12.70
C VAL A 21 4.43 -16.12 -13.28
N VAL A 22 3.95 -14.87 -13.30
CA VAL A 22 4.72 -13.72 -13.79
C VAL A 22 4.80 -12.68 -12.69
N GLY A 23 6.02 -12.27 -12.34
CA GLY A 23 6.24 -11.33 -11.24
C GLY A 23 7.70 -11.10 -10.92
N ARG A 24 7.97 -10.33 -9.87
CA ARG A 24 9.33 -10.01 -9.39
C ARG A 24 9.78 -11.04 -8.37
N VAL A 25 10.99 -11.58 -8.54
CA VAL A 25 11.56 -12.53 -7.57
C VAL A 25 11.98 -11.80 -6.30
N LEU A 26 11.36 -12.13 -5.18
CA LEU A 26 11.71 -11.62 -3.86
C LEU A 26 12.69 -12.54 -3.12
N ALA A 27 12.67 -13.83 -3.42
CA ALA A 27 13.64 -14.79 -2.90
C ALA A 27 13.79 -15.95 -3.89
N ALA A 28 15.00 -16.48 -3.98
CA ALA A 28 15.33 -17.68 -4.74
C ALA A 28 16.25 -18.57 -3.92
N GLY A 29 15.89 -19.84 -3.77
CA GLY A 29 16.66 -20.81 -3.00
C GLY A 29 16.40 -22.25 -3.46
N PRO A 30 16.99 -23.24 -2.78
CA PRO A 30 16.85 -24.65 -3.12
C PRO A 30 15.39 -25.13 -3.15
N ASP A 31 14.54 -24.57 -2.28
CA ASP A 31 13.13 -24.96 -2.18
C ASP A 31 12.27 -24.38 -3.30
N GLY A 32 12.68 -23.27 -3.92
CA GLY A 32 11.92 -22.61 -4.98
C GLY A 32 12.08 -21.10 -5.05
N LEU A 33 11.10 -20.48 -5.70
CA LEU A 33 11.04 -19.03 -5.94
C LEU A 33 9.85 -18.42 -5.19
N ARG A 34 10.08 -17.32 -4.47
CA ARG A 34 9.03 -16.42 -4.00
C ARG A 34 8.89 -15.27 -4.98
N ILE A 35 7.73 -15.11 -5.58
CA ILE A 35 7.46 -14.18 -6.68
C ILE A 35 6.30 -13.25 -6.28
N GLU A 36 6.54 -11.95 -6.31
CA GLU A 36 5.50 -10.93 -6.17
C GLU A 36 4.83 -10.67 -7.53
N ARG A 37 3.53 -10.89 -7.61
CA ARG A 37 2.70 -10.65 -8.79
C ARG A 37 2.40 -9.16 -8.97
N ARG A 38 1.83 -8.81 -10.13
CA ARG A 38 1.54 -7.40 -10.49
C ARG A 38 0.60 -6.68 -9.51
N ASP A 39 -0.24 -7.43 -8.80
CA ASP A 39 -1.17 -6.92 -7.79
C ASP A 39 -0.56 -6.88 -6.37
N GLY A 40 0.69 -7.32 -6.22
CA GLY A 40 1.38 -7.45 -4.93
C GLY A 40 1.13 -8.77 -4.21
N GLU A 41 0.35 -9.71 -4.78
CA GLU A 41 0.18 -11.04 -4.20
C GLU A 41 1.49 -11.85 -4.29
N LEU A 42 1.81 -12.60 -3.24
CA LEU A 42 2.97 -13.49 -3.23
C LEU A 42 2.60 -14.88 -3.73
N ALA A 43 3.35 -15.36 -4.72
CA ALA A 43 3.30 -16.74 -5.19
C ALA A 43 4.58 -17.48 -4.83
N PHE A 44 4.45 -18.75 -4.42
CA PHE A 44 5.59 -19.65 -4.26
C PHE A 44 5.59 -20.67 -5.39
N VAL A 45 6.73 -20.82 -6.06
CA VAL A 45 6.93 -21.83 -7.11
C VAL A 45 8.01 -22.82 -6.63
N PRO A 46 7.65 -24.06 -6.27
CA PRO A 46 8.63 -25.04 -5.80
C PRO A 46 9.64 -25.40 -6.89
N ALA A 47 10.91 -25.55 -6.54
CA ALA A 47 12.00 -25.76 -7.50
C ALA A 47 11.76 -26.99 -8.42
N GLY A 48 11.29 -28.11 -7.86
CA GLY A 48 11.01 -29.34 -8.62
C GLY A 48 9.81 -29.27 -9.58
N THR A 49 9.04 -28.18 -9.54
CA THR A 49 7.87 -27.99 -10.41
C THR A 49 8.16 -27.14 -11.64
N VAL A 50 9.29 -26.44 -11.69
CA VAL A 50 9.63 -25.50 -12.77
C VAL A 50 9.85 -26.26 -14.08
N LEU A 51 9.06 -25.92 -15.09
CA LEU A 51 9.14 -26.47 -16.44
C LEU A 51 9.92 -25.56 -17.39
N ALA A 52 9.74 -24.24 -17.23
CA ALA A 52 10.48 -23.23 -17.99
C ALA A 52 10.52 -21.91 -17.21
N MET A 53 11.61 -21.17 -17.34
CA MET A 53 11.75 -19.85 -16.74
C MET A 53 12.50 -18.92 -17.69
N ARG A 54 12.04 -17.67 -17.77
CA ARG A 54 12.76 -16.59 -18.45
C ARG A 54 12.64 -15.28 -17.70
N VAL A 55 13.69 -14.47 -17.78
CA VAL A 55 13.62 -13.04 -17.41
C VAL A 55 12.79 -12.32 -18.47
N VAL A 56 11.89 -11.47 -18.01
CA VAL A 56 11.03 -10.64 -18.87
C VAL A 56 11.32 -9.16 -18.58
N PRO A 57 10.97 -8.22 -19.49
CA PRO A 57 11.15 -6.80 -19.23
C PRO A 57 10.47 -6.37 -17.93
N ASP A 58 11.12 -5.49 -17.17
CA ASP A 58 10.61 -4.96 -15.90
C ASP A 58 9.27 -4.23 -16.07
N ARG A 59 9.09 -3.54 -17.21
CA ARG A 59 7.82 -2.89 -17.55
C ARG A 59 7.04 -3.70 -18.60
N PRO A 60 5.74 -3.95 -18.39
CA PRO A 60 4.90 -4.56 -19.43
C PRO A 60 4.76 -3.62 -20.64
N ARG A 61 4.71 -4.19 -21.85
CA ARG A 61 4.49 -3.42 -23.10
C ARG A 61 3.12 -2.73 -23.15
N ARG A 62 2.14 -3.23 -22.40
CA ARG A 62 0.81 -2.65 -22.26
C ARG A 62 0.43 -2.64 -20.80
N THR A 63 0.13 -1.47 -20.27
CA THR A 63 -0.23 -1.26 -18.87
C THR A 63 -1.73 -0.99 -18.78
N ARG A 64 -2.40 -1.57 -17.78
CA ARG A 64 -3.77 -1.19 -17.44
C ARG A 64 -3.75 0.26 -16.94
N ARG A 65 -4.74 1.10 -17.21
CA ARG A 65 -4.72 2.48 -16.66
C ARG A 65 -5.02 2.46 -15.16
N ALA A 66 -4.36 3.30 -14.38
CA ALA A 66 -4.56 3.41 -12.94
C ALA A 66 -6.03 3.65 -12.57
N ALA A 67 -6.73 4.53 -13.30
CA ALA A 67 -8.14 4.83 -13.10
C ALA A 67 -9.12 3.71 -13.52
N SER A 68 -8.64 2.61 -14.11
CA SER A 68 -9.51 1.51 -14.54
C SER A 68 -9.59 0.36 -13.52
N PHE A 69 -8.88 0.46 -12.40
CA PHE A 69 -8.99 -0.48 -11.28
C PHE A 69 -10.31 -0.24 -10.55
N SER A 70 -10.90 -1.29 -9.99
CA SER A 70 -12.03 -1.09 -9.09
C SER A 70 -11.53 -0.54 -7.75
N ALA A 71 -12.43 0.10 -6.99
CA ALA A 71 -12.09 0.56 -5.64
C ALA A 71 -11.65 -0.62 -4.75
N GLU A 72 -12.27 -1.79 -4.89
CA GLU A 72 -11.90 -3.01 -4.16
C GLU A 72 -10.50 -3.52 -4.50
N GLU A 73 -10.13 -3.52 -5.79
CA GLU A 73 -8.78 -3.86 -6.22
C GLU A 73 -7.74 -2.91 -5.60
N LEU A 74 -8.03 -1.61 -5.59
CA LEU A 74 -7.15 -0.63 -4.96
C LEU A 74 -7.14 -0.71 -3.42
N THR A 75 -8.25 -1.05 -2.76
CA THR A 75 -8.24 -1.27 -1.31
C THR A 75 -7.26 -2.39 -0.96
N ARG A 76 -7.25 -3.50 -1.71
CA ARG A 76 -6.25 -4.58 -1.54
C ARG A 76 -4.82 -4.10 -1.74
N ILE A 77 -4.55 -3.37 -2.83
CA ILE A 77 -3.20 -2.85 -3.14
C ILE A 77 -2.73 -1.88 -2.06
N THR A 78 -3.59 -0.97 -1.64
CA THR A 78 -3.23 0.05 -0.63
C THR A 78 -3.10 -0.54 0.77
N SER A 79 -3.83 -1.62 1.08
CA SER A 79 -3.65 -2.39 2.32
C SER A 79 -2.23 -2.96 2.42
N ARG A 80 -1.74 -3.57 1.34
CA ARG A 80 -0.36 -4.11 1.26
C ARG A 80 0.73 -3.03 1.38
N GLY A 81 0.41 -1.76 1.12
CA GLY A 81 1.31 -0.63 1.36
C GLY A 81 1.44 -0.24 2.83
N TRP A 82 0.55 -0.75 3.68
CA TRP A 82 0.49 -0.56 5.13
C TRP A 82 0.19 -1.91 5.81
N PRO A 83 1.05 -2.92 5.64
CA PRO A 83 0.79 -4.25 6.18
C PRO A 83 0.64 -4.17 7.69
N ALA A 84 -0.40 -4.80 8.21
CA ALA A 84 -0.63 -4.84 9.64
C ALA A 84 0.31 -5.83 10.33
N VAL A 85 0.59 -5.59 11.60
CA VAL A 85 1.37 -6.52 12.44
C VAL A 85 0.72 -7.90 12.45
N GLU A 86 -0.61 -7.91 12.52
CA GLU A 86 -1.42 -9.11 12.34
C GLU A 86 -2.48 -8.85 11.26
N SER A 87 -2.57 -9.78 10.30
CA SER A 87 -3.59 -9.78 9.25
C SER A 87 -4.28 -11.14 9.21
N VAL A 88 -5.61 -11.16 9.32
CA VAL A 88 -6.43 -12.38 9.28
C VAL A 88 -7.50 -12.25 8.20
N PRO A 89 -7.61 -13.19 7.25
CA PRO A 89 -8.65 -13.14 6.24
C PRO A 89 -10.04 -13.38 6.86
N LEU A 90 -11.03 -12.63 6.40
CA LEU A 90 -12.45 -12.88 6.65
C LEU A 90 -13.16 -12.92 5.29
N GLY A 91 -13.20 -14.12 4.70
CA GLY A 91 -13.55 -14.28 3.30
C GLY A 91 -12.61 -13.46 2.41
N ASP A 92 -13.18 -12.61 1.58
CA ASP A 92 -12.41 -11.67 0.78
C ASP A 92 -11.90 -10.49 1.61
N TRP A 93 -12.42 -10.17 2.80
CA TRP A 93 -11.96 -9.04 3.62
C TRP A 93 -10.65 -9.35 4.36
N GLU A 94 -10.01 -8.31 4.89
CA GLU A 94 -8.80 -8.43 5.69
C GLU A 94 -8.97 -7.75 7.06
N LEU A 95 -8.98 -8.53 8.13
CA LEU A 95 -8.95 -8.04 9.51
C LEU A 95 -7.51 -7.67 9.87
N ARG A 96 -7.28 -6.40 10.22
CA ARG A 96 -5.93 -5.85 10.44
C ARG A 96 -5.78 -5.30 11.84
N ALA A 97 -4.75 -5.72 12.57
CA ALA A 97 -4.45 -5.27 13.92
C ALA A 97 -2.97 -4.87 14.06
N SER A 98 -2.75 -3.67 14.56
CA SER A 98 -1.42 -3.06 14.72
C SER A 98 -1.39 -2.12 15.93
N GLY A 99 -1.97 -2.54 17.06
CA GLY A 99 -1.93 -1.77 18.30
C GLY A 99 -2.50 -0.35 18.21
N GLY A 100 -3.45 -0.10 17.28
CA GLY A 100 -4.01 1.23 17.01
C GLY A 100 -3.28 2.05 15.94
N PHE A 101 -2.09 1.64 15.49
CA PHE A 101 -1.29 2.38 14.52
C PHE A 101 -1.28 1.70 13.15
N THR A 102 -1.73 2.31 12.05
CA THR A 102 -2.65 3.44 11.92
C THR A 102 -4.02 2.90 11.55
N GLY A 103 -5.03 3.74 11.30
CA GLY A 103 -6.31 3.27 10.73
C GLY A 103 -6.15 2.41 9.46
N ARG A 104 -5.10 2.60 8.65
CA ARG A 104 -4.81 1.78 7.45
C ARG A 104 -4.28 0.38 7.77
N ALA A 105 -3.77 0.15 8.97
CA ALA A 105 -3.22 -1.13 9.42
C ALA A 105 -3.95 -1.66 10.68
N ASN A 106 -5.02 -0.97 11.10
CA ASN A 106 -5.76 -1.23 12.34
C ASN A 106 -7.27 -0.99 12.13
N SER A 107 -7.80 -1.56 11.06
CA SER A 107 -9.23 -1.59 10.72
C SER A 107 -9.49 -2.73 9.73
N VAL A 108 -10.71 -3.26 9.67
CA VAL A 108 -11.06 -4.23 8.64
C VAL A 108 -11.02 -3.54 7.28
N ALA A 109 -10.22 -4.07 6.36
CA ALA A 109 -10.20 -3.66 4.97
C ALA A 109 -11.35 -4.37 4.25
N VAL A 110 -12.41 -3.61 3.95
CA VAL A 110 -13.60 -4.17 3.33
C VAL A 110 -13.46 -4.14 1.81
N HIS A 111 -13.28 -5.32 1.22
CA HIS A 111 -13.21 -5.52 -0.23
C HIS A 111 -13.77 -6.88 -0.62
N GLY A 112 -14.72 -6.93 -1.56
CA GLY A 112 -15.38 -8.19 -1.94
C GLY A 112 -16.36 -8.68 -0.87
N ASP A 113 -16.53 -10.00 -0.79
CA ASP A 113 -17.51 -10.67 0.08
C ASP A 113 -16.84 -11.33 1.30
N PRO A 114 -17.35 -11.15 2.53
CA PRO A 114 -16.76 -11.75 3.73
C PRO A 114 -17.01 -13.26 3.86
N HIS A 115 -17.80 -13.87 2.97
CA HIS A 115 -18.15 -15.29 2.92
C HIS A 115 -18.66 -15.84 4.26
N THR A 116 -19.43 -15.01 4.97
CA THR A 116 -20.10 -15.36 6.24
C THR A 116 -21.40 -14.59 6.39
N ASP A 117 -22.37 -15.19 7.09
CA ASP A 117 -23.65 -14.58 7.40
C ASP A 117 -23.58 -13.59 8.58
N GLU A 118 -22.51 -13.66 9.39
CA GLU A 118 -22.32 -12.82 10.59
C GLU A 118 -21.07 -11.92 10.52
N PRO A 119 -20.88 -11.12 9.45
CA PRO A 119 -19.63 -10.38 9.26
C PRO A 119 -19.37 -9.32 10.33
N PHE A 120 -20.42 -8.67 10.87
CA PHE A 120 -20.26 -7.62 11.87
C PHE A 120 -19.78 -8.18 13.22
N ALA A 121 -20.35 -9.31 13.66
CA ALA A 121 -19.95 -9.98 14.88
C ALA A 121 -18.50 -10.46 14.79
N ALA A 122 -18.12 -11.09 13.66
CA ALA A 122 -16.75 -11.53 13.41
C ALA A 122 -15.73 -10.37 13.50
N VAL A 123 -16.06 -9.21 12.95
CA VAL A 123 -15.22 -8.00 13.05
C VAL A 123 -15.13 -7.54 14.52
N VAL A 124 -16.26 -7.40 15.22
CA VAL A 124 -16.28 -6.94 16.62
C VAL A 124 -15.50 -7.88 17.53
N ASP A 125 -15.67 -9.19 17.38
CA ASP A 125 -15.00 -10.20 18.18
C ASP A 125 -13.48 -10.17 17.97
N PHE A 126 -13.04 -10.06 16.72
CA PHE A 126 -11.62 -9.96 16.38
C PHE A 126 -10.93 -8.78 17.10
N TYR A 127 -11.56 -7.60 17.06
CA TYR A 127 -10.99 -6.40 17.68
C TYR A 127 -11.13 -6.42 19.21
N THR A 128 -12.25 -6.89 19.75
CA THR A 128 -12.48 -6.99 21.20
C THR A 128 -11.50 -7.96 21.86
N ALA A 129 -11.23 -9.12 21.25
CA ALA A 129 -10.24 -10.08 21.73
C ALA A 129 -8.82 -9.48 21.83
N ARG A 130 -8.54 -8.43 21.03
CA ARG A 130 -7.27 -7.71 21.01
C ARG A 130 -7.28 -6.42 21.82
N ARG A 131 -8.39 -6.11 22.51
CA ARG A 131 -8.62 -4.83 23.21
C ARG A 131 -8.42 -3.61 22.30
N LEU A 132 -8.83 -3.77 21.05
CA LEU A 132 -8.81 -2.73 20.04
C LEU A 132 -10.24 -2.29 19.73
N ARG A 133 -10.41 -1.03 19.34
CA ARG A 133 -11.68 -0.52 18.83
C ARG A 133 -11.99 -1.17 17.47
N PRO A 134 -13.17 -1.78 17.27
CA PRO A 134 -13.60 -2.23 15.95
C PRO A 134 -13.72 -1.05 15.00
N LEU A 135 -12.98 -1.08 13.90
CA LEU A 135 -12.98 -0.07 12.85
C LEU A 135 -13.13 -0.75 11.50
N ALA A 136 -13.94 -0.18 10.62
CA ALA A 136 -14.13 -0.65 9.25
C ALA A 136 -13.73 0.44 8.25
N GLN A 137 -12.79 0.11 7.34
CA GLN A 137 -12.42 0.97 6.21
C GLN A 137 -13.32 0.66 5.03
N LEU A 138 -14.16 1.62 4.63
CA LEU A 138 -15.24 1.42 3.67
C LEU A 138 -15.13 2.41 2.53
N VAL A 139 -15.22 1.93 1.28
CA VAL A 139 -15.37 2.80 0.11
C VAL A 139 -16.71 3.52 0.21
N GLU A 140 -16.69 4.85 0.21
CA GLU A 140 -17.88 5.69 0.34
C GLU A 140 -18.92 5.32 -0.74
N GLY A 141 -20.17 5.08 -0.31
CA GLY A 141 -21.26 4.72 -1.21
C GLY A 141 -21.21 3.28 -1.75
N SER A 142 -20.29 2.43 -1.26
CA SER A 142 -20.31 1.00 -1.60
C SER A 142 -21.51 0.26 -0.98
N VAL A 143 -21.75 -0.98 -1.43
CA VAL A 143 -22.79 -1.84 -0.83
C VAL A 143 -22.50 -2.07 0.64
N TRP A 144 -21.24 -2.34 0.99
CA TRP A 144 -20.85 -2.58 2.36
C TRP A 144 -20.92 -1.32 3.21
N ASP A 145 -20.56 -0.16 2.66
CA ASP A 145 -20.70 1.12 3.37
C ASP A 145 -22.13 1.33 3.89
N ARG A 146 -23.14 1.10 3.03
CA ARG A 146 -24.56 1.16 3.42
C ARG A 146 -24.96 0.04 4.39
N ARG A 147 -24.41 -1.17 4.25
CA ARG A 147 -24.73 -2.30 5.14
C ARG A 147 -24.18 -2.08 6.55
N PHE A 148 -22.98 -1.51 6.68
CA PHE A 148 -22.41 -1.14 7.98
C PHE A 148 -23.26 -0.04 8.66
N GLU A 149 -23.67 1.00 7.91
CA GLU A 149 -24.61 2.00 8.45
C GLU A 149 -25.94 1.40 8.90
N ALA A 150 -26.52 0.49 8.10
CA ALA A 150 -27.76 -0.21 8.45
C ALA A 150 -27.59 -1.10 9.70
N ALA A 151 -26.38 -1.58 9.95
CA ALA A 151 -26.00 -2.29 11.18
C ALA A 151 -25.63 -1.34 12.34
N ALA A 152 -26.01 -0.07 12.25
CA ALA A 152 -25.79 0.98 13.25
C ALA A 152 -24.31 1.32 13.54
N TRP A 153 -23.38 0.97 12.64
CA TRP A 153 -22.02 1.48 12.73
C TRP A 153 -21.98 2.97 12.41
N VAL A 154 -21.20 3.72 13.17
CA VAL A 154 -21.16 5.19 13.10
C VAL A 154 -19.81 5.73 12.62
N PRO A 155 -19.78 6.90 11.96
CA PRO A 155 -18.53 7.53 11.57
C PRO A 155 -17.61 7.80 12.76
N VAL A 156 -16.32 7.60 12.58
CA VAL A 156 -15.32 7.97 13.60
C VAL A 156 -15.15 9.49 13.62
N THR A 157 -15.15 10.09 14.81
CA THR A 157 -15.08 11.56 15.02
C THR A 157 -13.81 12.03 15.73
N ASP A 158 -13.09 11.13 16.38
CA ASP A 158 -11.89 11.37 17.19
C ASP A 158 -10.57 11.13 16.43
N GLN A 159 -10.65 10.79 15.14
CA GLN A 159 -9.50 10.66 14.24
C GLN A 159 -9.90 11.10 12.82
N PRO A 160 -8.95 11.24 11.88
CA PRO A 160 -9.29 11.53 10.48
C PRO A 160 -10.35 10.55 9.96
N PRO A 161 -11.52 11.03 9.50
CA PRO A 161 -12.69 10.17 9.24
C PRO A 161 -12.52 9.27 8.01
N GLY A 162 -11.47 9.48 7.21
CA GLY A 162 -11.29 8.82 5.93
C GLY A 162 -10.21 9.51 5.10
N ALA A 163 -10.11 9.14 3.83
CA ALA A 163 -9.27 9.82 2.86
C ALA A 163 -9.85 9.67 1.44
N ILE A 164 -9.39 10.52 0.54
CA ILE A 164 -9.52 10.27 -0.89
C ILE A 164 -8.30 9.49 -1.37
N VAL A 165 -8.55 8.51 -2.24
CA VAL A 165 -7.51 7.81 -2.98
C VAL A 165 -7.30 8.54 -4.29
N GLN A 166 -6.08 9.01 -4.54
CA GLN A 166 -5.71 9.54 -5.85
C GLN A 166 -4.78 8.59 -6.57
N VAL A 167 -4.90 8.53 -7.90
CA VAL A 167 -4.07 7.67 -8.75
C VAL A 167 -3.51 8.41 -9.96
N ALA A 168 -2.34 7.97 -10.43
CA ALA A 168 -1.68 8.45 -11.63
C ALA A 168 -1.06 7.30 -12.43
N ASN A 169 -0.93 7.46 -13.75
CA ASN A 169 -0.06 6.62 -14.57
C ASN A 169 1.33 7.26 -14.62
N LEU A 170 2.39 6.48 -14.44
CA LEU A 170 3.78 6.96 -14.51
C LEU A 170 4.29 6.92 -15.96
N ALA A 171 3.69 7.76 -16.81
CA ALA A 171 4.06 7.85 -18.22
C ALA A 171 5.45 8.44 -18.43
N ALA A 172 5.80 9.45 -17.64
CA ALA A 172 7.15 10.03 -17.56
C ALA A 172 7.68 9.85 -16.14
N VAL A 173 8.92 9.39 -16.03
CA VAL A 173 9.61 9.25 -14.75
C VAL A 173 10.40 10.54 -14.51
N PRO A 174 10.14 11.30 -13.43
CA PRO A 174 10.92 12.48 -13.11
C PRO A 174 12.37 12.11 -12.79
N ALA A 175 13.28 13.07 -12.94
CA ALA A 175 14.66 12.89 -12.48
C ALA A 175 14.68 12.95 -10.94
N PRO A 176 15.34 12.00 -10.24
CA PRO A 176 15.49 12.09 -8.80
C PRO A 176 16.40 13.25 -8.44
N ASP A 177 16.21 13.77 -7.24
CA ASP A 177 17.10 14.77 -6.66
C ASP A 177 18.26 14.08 -5.92
N PRO A 178 19.53 14.42 -6.22
CA PRO A 178 20.70 13.75 -5.64
C PRO A 178 20.91 14.04 -4.15
N GLU A 179 20.31 15.09 -3.58
CA GLU A 179 20.41 15.39 -2.15
C GLU A 179 19.36 14.63 -1.32
N VAL A 180 18.34 14.05 -1.96
CA VAL A 180 17.32 13.27 -1.26
C VAL A 180 17.86 11.86 -1.01
N VAL A 181 18.05 11.53 0.26
CA VAL A 181 18.47 10.19 0.70
C VAL A 181 17.26 9.27 0.70
N VAL A 182 17.45 8.02 0.29
CA VAL A 182 16.41 6.97 0.37
C VAL A 182 16.96 5.76 1.12
N GLU A 183 16.41 5.50 2.30
CA GLU A 183 16.77 4.36 3.15
C GLU A 183 15.67 3.29 3.11
N THR A 184 16.00 2.04 3.46
CA THR A 184 15.02 0.94 3.52
C THR A 184 14.38 0.77 4.90
N HIS A 185 14.79 1.58 5.88
CA HIS A 185 14.29 1.58 7.25
C HIS A 185 14.00 3.00 7.70
N ALA A 186 13.08 3.19 8.64
CA ALA A 186 12.77 4.51 9.15
C ALA A 186 13.83 4.93 10.19
N SER A 187 14.67 5.93 9.94
CA SER A 187 15.56 6.41 11.01
C SER A 187 14.75 7.02 12.17
N ASP A 188 15.34 7.13 13.36
CA ASP A 188 14.67 7.82 14.48
C ASP A 188 14.39 9.29 14.15
N ALA A 189 15.24 9.93 13.34
CA ALA A 189 15.00 11.29 12.84
C ALA A 189 13.76 11.34 11.93
N TRP A 190 13.63 10.37 11.03
CA TRP A 190 12.46 10.25 10.15
C TRP A 190 11.17 10.06 10.96
N LEU A 191 11.18 9.17 11.97
CA LEU A 191 10.02 8.93 12.84
C LEU A 191 9.64 10.17 13.67
N ARG A 192 10.65 10.90 14.19
CA ARG A 192 10.42 12.17 14.90
C ARG A 192 9.76 13.20 13.99
N HIS A 193 10.22 13.35 12.74
CA HIS A 193 9.62 14.27 11.78
C HIS A 193 8.19 13.85 11.42
N TYR A 194 7.93 12.55 11.22
CA TYR A 194 6.60 12.02 10.92
C TYR A 194 5.59 12.27 12.06
N GLY A 195 6.04 12.28 13.32
CA GLY A 195 5.33 12.87 14.47
C GLY A 195 3.99 12.23 14.86
N ARG A 196 3.58 11.12 14.23
CA ARG A 196 2.31 10.41 14.50
C ARG A 196 2.51 9.03 15.13
N VAL A 197 3.61 8.85 15.86
CA VAL A 197 4.03 7.57 16.42
C VAL A 197 4.01 7.64 17.95
N SER A 198 3.11 6.87 18.56
CA SER A 198 3.06 6.68 20.02
C SER A 198 3.91 5.49 20.45
N GLU A 199 3.90 4.40 19.68
CA GLU A 199 4.64 3.16 19.95
C GLU A 199 5.61 2.86 18.80
N PRO A 200 6.91 3.22 18.93
CA PRO A 200 7.88 3.12 17.84
C PRO A 200 8.04 1.72 17.26
N ALA A 201 8.05 0.68 18.10
CA ALA A 201 8.21 -0.70 17.64
C ALA A 201 7.06 -1.12 16.71
N THR A 202 5.81 -0.86 17.12
CA THR A 202 4.61 -1.12 16.32
C THR A 202 4.61 -0.29 15.04
N ALA A 203 4.99 0.99 15.14
CA ALA A 203 5.03 1.85 13.96
C ALA A 203 6.06 1.39 12.93
N ARG A 204 7.25 0.99 13.36
CA ARG A 204 8.27 0.39 12.49
C ARG A 204 7.78 -0.87 11.82
N ALA A 205 7.17 -1.78 12.57
CA ALA A 205 6.63 -3.03 12.02
C ALA A 205 5.65 -2.79 10.86
N VAL A 206 4.79 -1.76 10.96
CA VAL A 206 3.86 -1.38 9.89
C VAL A 206 4.55 -0.61 8.76
N LEU A 207 5.36 0.40 9.10
CA LEU A 207 5.98 1.30 8.12
C LEU A 207 7.01 0.57 7.26
N GLU A 208 7.82 -0.29 7.86
CA GLU A 208 8.91 -1.04 7.22
C GLU A 208 8.44 -2.41 6.70
N GLY A 209 7.24 -2.85 7.08
CA GLY A 209 6.70 -4.16 6.71
C GLY A 209 6.56 -4.48 5.22
N PRO A 210 6.31 -3.51 4.30
CA PRO A 210 6.27 -3.84 2.88
C PRO A 210 7.61 -4.37 2.38
N ALA A 211 7.59 -5.42 1.54
CA ALA A 211 8.80 -6.03 1.01
C ALA A 211 9.70 -5.07 0.23
N THR A 212 9.12 -4.02 -0.36
CA THR A 212 9.85 -2.96 -1.04
C THR A 212 9.36 -1.61 -0.55
N VAL A 213 10.13 -0.99 0.33
CA VAL A 213 9.84 0.32 0.94
C VAL A 213 11.08 1.21 0.92
N GLY A 214 10.85 2.51 0.73
CA GLY A 214 11.85 3.56 0.80
C GLY A 214 11.37 4.68 1.73
N PHE A 215 12.25 5.13 2.61
CA PHE A 215 12.07 6.28 3.49
C PHE A 215 12.96 7.38 2.95
N LEU A 216 12.33 8.43 2.44
CA LEU A 216 13.00 9.58 1.86
C LEU A 216 13.24 10.63 2.94
N SER A 217 14.40 11.24 2.93
CA SER A 217 14.73 12.42 3.72
C SER A 217 15.55 13.42 2.89
N LEU A 218 15.32 14.70 3.15
CA LEU A 218 16.16 15.79 2.68
C LEU A 218 16.51 16.62 3.89
N ASP A 219 17.74 16.43 4.38
CA ASP A 219 18.17 16.85 5.70
C ASP A 219 17.14 16.43 6.78
N ASP A 220 16.90 17.29 7.76
CA ASP A 220 15.84 17.12 8.77
C ASP A 220 14.55 17.90 8.42
N VAL A 221 14.48 18.51 7.23
CA VAL A 221 13.41 19.48 6.89
C VAL A 221 12.32 18.93 6.00
N ALA A 222 12.54 17.79 5.33
CA ALA A 222 11.49 17.13 4.56
C ALA A 222 11.65 15.61 4.56
N ILE A 223 10.53 14.91 4.59
CA ILE A 223 10.46 13.45 4.54
C ILE A 223 9.46 12.96 3.51
N GLY A 224 9.59 11.69 3.12
CA GLY A 224 8.61 10.95 2.35
C GLY A 224 8.68 9.45 2.65
N ARG A 225 7.63 8.72 2.30
CA ARG A 225 7.64 7.26 2.23
C ARG A 225 7.10 6.81 0.89
N VAL A 226 7.79 5.85 0.28
CA VAL A 226 7.36 5.20 -0.95
C VAL A 226 7.37 3.69 -0.77
N VAL A 227 6.33 3.03 -1.25
CA VAL A 227 6.26 1.56 -1.30
C VAL A 227 6.06 1.12 -2.75
N VAL A 228 6.59 -0.05 -3.10
CA VAL A 228 6.26 -0.71 -4.37
C VAL A 228 5.47 -1.97 -4.04
N THR A 229 4.23 -2.03 -4.53
CA THR A 229 3.34 -3.19 -4.39
C THR A 229 2.97 -3.65 -5.78
N GLY A 230 3.64 -4.71 -6.25
CA GLY A 230 3.54 -5.14 -7.64
C GLY A 230 3.92 -4.03 -8.62
N GLU A 231 2.95 -3.47 -9.33
CA GLU A 231 3.15 -2.40 -10.32
C GLU A 231 2.84 -0.98 -9.80
N TRP A 232 2.53 -0.83 -8.51
CA TRP A 232 2.09 0.42 -7.91
C TRP A 232 3.14 1.05 -7.00
N ALA A 233 3.39 2.35 -7.19
CA ALA A 233 4.08 3.22 -6.24
C ALA A 233 3.07 3.81 -5.24
N GLY A 234 3.14 3.43 -3.97
CA GLY A 234 2.35 4.06 -2.91
C GLY A 234 3.12 5.19 -2.26
N LEU A 235 2.65 6.44 -2.39
CA LEU A 235 3.24 7.60 -1.72
C LEU A 235 2.52 7.88 -0.41
N ALA A 236 3.29 8.11 0.64
CA ALA A 236 2.80 8.46 1.97
C ALA A 236 3.80 9.38 2.70
N ALA A 237 3.36 9.98 3.81
CA ALA A 237 4.21 10.75 4.72
C ALA A 237 5.09 11.81 4.02
N VAL A 238 4.58 12.43 2.95
CA VAL A 238 5.29 13.54 2.28
C VAL A 238 5.08 14.80 3.09
N GLU A 239 6.11 15.19 3.84
CA GLU A 239 6.03 16.26 4.82
C GLU A 239 7.23 17.20 4.69
N VAL A 240 6.96 18.47 4.96
CA VAL A 240 7.98 19.53 4.98
C VAL A 240 7.75 20.34 6.24
N ASP A 241 8.83 20.57 6.97
CA ASP A 241 8.90 21.47 8.12
C ASP A 241 8.19 22.78 7.77
N PRO A 242 7.21 23.24 8.57
CA PRO A 242 6.53 24.52 8.40
C PRO A 242 7.43 25.69 8.03
N ALA A 243 8.60 25.82 8.66
CA ALA A 243 9.55 26.92 8.42
C ALA A 243 10.24 26.85 7.04
N HIS A 244 10.21 25.69 6.39
CA HIS A 244 10.89 25.39 5.12
C HIS A 244 9.92 25.21 3.94
N ARG A 245 8.62 25.45 4.16
CA ARG A 245 7.58 25.30 3.13
C ARG A 245 7.72 26.31 2.00
N ARG A 246 7.06 26.00 0.86
CA ARG A 246 7.02 26.82 -0.37
C ARG A 246 8.39 27.03 -1.05
N ARG A 247 9.39 26.21 -0.69
CA ARG A 247 10.72 26.16 -1.32
C ARG A 247 10.89 24.98 -2.31
N GLY A 248 9.79 24.34 -2.70
CA GLY A 248 9.81 23.21 -3.64
C GLY A 248 10.23 21.85 -3.04
N LEU A 249 10.50 21.76 -1.73
CA LEU A 249 11.05 20.55 -1.10
C LEU A 249 10.15 19.31 -1.25
N ALA A 250 8.83 19.46 -1.12
CA ALA A 250 7.90 18.34 -1.33
C ALA A 250 7.95 17.79 -2.77
N ARG A 251 8.24 18.64 -3.76
CA ARG A 251 8.43 18.21 -5.16
C ARG A 251 9.66 17.33 -5.30
N ARG A 252 10.78 17.74 -4.69
CA ARG A 252 12.04 16.96 -4.67
C ARG A 252 11.81 15.57 -4.08
N ILE A 253 11.07 15.48 -2.97
CA ILE A 253 10.70 14.18 -2.36
C ILE A 253 9.84 13.35 -3.32
N VAL A 254 8.81 13.92 -3.95
CA VAL A 254 7.94 13.17 -4.88
C VAL A 254 8.69 12.73 -6.13
N ASP A 255 9.55 13.58 -6.70
CA ASP A 255 10.38 13.24 -7.87
C ASP A 255 11.28 12.04 -7.56
N THR A 256 12.03 12.09 -6.45
CA THR A 256 12.88 10.98 -6.02
C THR A 256 12.07 9.72 -5.71
N ALA A 257 10.91 9.84 -5.07
CA ALA A 257 10.06 8.70 -4.75
C ALA A 257 9.53 7.99 -6.01
N LEU A 258 9.04 8.75 -6.99
CA LEU A 258 8.53 8.21 -8.24
C LEU A 258 9.65 7.60 -9.10
N ALA A 259 10.82 8.23 -9.15
CA ALA A 259 12.01 7.66 -9.80
C ALA A 259 12.45 6.34 -9.15
N TRP A 260 12.50 6.32 -7.82
CA TRP A 260 12.89 5.15 -7.04
C TRP A 260 11.93 3.96 -7.25
N ALA A 261 10.62 4.23 -7.27
CA ALA A 261 9.60 3.21 -7.50
C ALA A 261 9.56 2.75 -8.97
N ALA A 262 9.74 3.67 -9.92
CA ALA A 262 9.80 3.36 -11.35
C ALA A 262 10.96 2.40 -11.68
N ALA A 263 12.14 2.61 -11.07
CA ALA A 263 13.29 1.71 -11.18
C ALA A 263 13.00 0.30 -10.64
N ARG A 264 11.97 0.17 -9.78
CA ARG A 264 11.49 -1.10 -9.20
C ARG A 264 10.23 -1.63 -9.88
N GLY A 265 9.92 -1.12 -11.07
CA GLY A 265 8.87 -1.62 -11.95
C GLY A 265 7.49 -1.01 -11.72
N ALA A 266 7.37 0.01 -10.87
CA ALA A 266 6.13 0.76 -10.81
C ALA A 266 5.87 1.49 -12.14
N ASP A 267 4.64 1.40 -12.61
CA ASP A 267 4.12 2.10 -13.79
C ASP A 267 2.87 2.95 -13.47
N LYS A 268 2.39 2.86 -12.23
CA LYS A 268 1.26 3.61 -11.67
C LYS A 268 1.61 4.04 -10.26
N ALA A 269 0.93 5.06 -9.77
CA ALA A 269 1.08 5.51 -8.41
C ALA A 269 -0.27 5.75 -7.76
N TYR A 270 -0.32 5.58 -6.44
CA TYR A 270 -1.44 5.98 -5.60
C TYR A 270 -0.95 6.78 -4.39
N LEU A 271 -1.87 7.53 -3.81
CA LEU A 271 -1.73 8.13 -2.50
C LEU A 271 -3.09 8.25 -1.81
N GLN A 272 -3.06 8.42 -0.50
CA GLN A 272 -4.26 8.61 0.31
C GLN A 272 -4.10 9.90 1.11
N THR A 273 -4.94 10.89 0.82
CA THR A 273 -4.86 12.22 1.43
C THR A 273 -6.24 12.72 1.86
N MET A 274 -6.28 13.68 2.79
CA MET A 274 -7.54 14.28 3.21
C MET A 274 -8.16 15.09 2.07
N ARG A 275 -9.49 15.09 1.99
CA ARG A 275 -10.26 15.77 0.94
C ARG A 275 -10.01 17.30 0.90
N ASP A 276 -9.72 17.88 2.05
CA ASP A 276 -9.49 19.30 2.27
C ASP A 276 -8.00 19.70 2.24
N ASN A 277 -7.09 18.76 1.97
CA ASN A 277 -5.65 19.04 1.88
C ASN A 277 -5.28 19.70 0.53
N ALA A 278 -5.78 20.90 0.28
CA ALA A 278 -5.57 21.65 -0.95
C ALA A 278 -4.09 21.80 -1.36
N PRO A 279 -3.12 22.03 -0.44
CA PRO A 279 -1.70 22.06 -0.80
C PRO A 279 -1.20 20.73 -1.38
N ALA A 280 -1.59 19.59 -0.79
CA ALA A 280 -1.23 18.28 -1.31
C ALA A 280 -1.91 17.99 -2.65
N LEU A 281 -3.20 18.31 -2.79
CA LEU A 281 -3.94 18.12 -4.05
C LEU A 281 -3.31 18.93 -5.19
N GLY A 282 -2.90 20.18 -4.92
CA GLY A 282 -2.18 21.00 -5.89
C GLY A 282 -0.80 20.45 -6.26
N LEU A 283 -0.05 19.93 -5.27
CA LEU A 283 1.25 19.27 -5.52
C LEU A 283 1.08 18.05 -6.44
N TYR A 284 0.18 17.13 -6.08
CA TYR A 284 0.03 15.86 -6.79
C TYR A 284 -0.68 16.02 -8.14
N GLY A 285 -1.53 17.03 -8.30
CA GLY A 285 -2.15 17.36 -9.59
C GLY A 285 -1.11 17.61 -10.70
N ALA A 286 0.04 18.19 -10.36
CA ALA A 286 1.14 18.41 -11.31
C ALA A 286 1.76 17.10 -11.85
N TYR A 287 1.59 15.99 -11.14
CA TYR A 287 2.03 14.64 -11.53
C TYR A 287 0.92 13.83 -12.20
N GLY A 288 -0.23 14.45 -12.50
CA GLY A 288 -1.36 13.78 -13.12
C GLY A 288 -2.16 12.89 -12.15
N PHE A 289 -2.03 13.08 -10.83
CA PHE A 289 -2.90 12.41 -9.87
C PHE A 289 -4.32 12.94 -10.00
N THR A 290 -5.26 12.02 -10.03
CA THR A 290 -6.70 12.30 -10.07
C THR A 290 -7.40 11.49 -8.98
N THR A 291 -8.46 12.05 -8.41
CA THR A 291 -9.28 11.35 -7.42
C THR A 291 -9.95 10.14 -8.05
N HIS A 292 -9.74 8.95 -7.46
CA HIS A 292 -10.33 7.70 -7.91
C HIS A 292 -11.60 7.37 -7.12
N HIS A 293 -11.51 7.39 -5.79
CA HIS A 293 -12.62 7.13 -4.89
C HIS A 293 -12.28 7.72 -3.51
N ALA A 294 -13.26 7.75 -2.63
CA ALA A 294 -13.08 8.09 -1.23
C ALA A 294 -13.39 6.86 -0.37
N TYR A 295 -12.72 6.77 0.79
CA TYR A 295 -13.08 5.83 1.82
C TYR A 295 -13.25 6.56 3.15
N ARG A 296 -14.06 6.00 4.03
CA ARG A 296 -14.25 6.45 5.41
C ARG A 296 -14.08 5.32 6.41
N TYR A 297 -13.93 5.68 7.68
CA TYR A 297 -13.90 4.77 8.80
C TYR A 297 -15.22 4.83 9.55
N LEU A 298 -15.84 3.67 9.75
CA LEU A 298 -16.95 3.48 10.70
C LEU A 298 -16.46 2.66 11.89
N THR A 299 -17.12 2.82 13.04
CA THR A 299 -16.89 2.02 14.25
C THR A 299 -18.17 1.33 14.70
N ALA A 300 -18.03 0.24 15.44
CA ALA A 300 -19.16 -0.46 16.03
C ALA A 300 -19.93 0.46 17.01
N PRO A 301 -21.25 0.27 17.17
CA PRO A 301 -22.07 0.98 18.14
C PRO A 301 -21.67 0.73 19.60
#